data_AF-A0A392P7R6-F1
#
_entry.id   AF-A0A392P7R6-F1
#
_cell.length_a   1.000
_cell.length_b   1.000
_cell.length_c   1.000
_cell.angle_alpha   90.00
_cell.angle_beta   90.00
_cell.angle_gamma   90.00
#
_symmetry.space_group_name_H-M   'P 1'
#
loop_
_entity.id
_entity.type
_entity.pdbx_description
1 polymer ?
#
loop_
_entity_poly.entity_id
_entity_poly.type
_entity_poly.pdbx_seq_one_letter_code
_entity_poly.pdbx_strand_id
1 'polypeptide(L)'
;IVFDFPYEVLTHISGYYGPLMYMGPAVIRSLTFHTTKRKYGPFGEEQGTYFTTKAKEGKIVGIHGRKGLFLDAFGVHLVEGKVVAPVAMPPKEIIPGETNIGEIGSAQWPNKLVLTKPSAAEEVSYGMIKEPAPCGPGPWGGDGGRSWDDGVFSAIKQIYLTKASEGICSIQIEYDRNRQSVWSIKHGGNGGNTMHR
;
A
#
# COMPACT_ATOMS: atom_id res chain seq x y z
N ILE A 1 6.54 7.01 -3.73
CA ILE A 1 6.38 7.38 -2.30
C ILE A 1 6.82 6.21 -1.46
N VAL A 2 7.92 6.34 -0.71
CA VAL A 2 8.38 5.32 0.25
C VAL A 2 8.02 5.77 1.66
N PHE A 3 7.31 4.94 2.42
CA PHE A 3 7.02 5.22 3.83
C PHE A 3 8.16 4.75 4.71
N ASP A 4 8.37 5.43 5.84
CA ASP A 4 9.26 4.98 6.90
C ASP A 4 8.65 3.79 7.67
N PHE A 5 8.49 2.65 6.99
CA PHE A 5 7.88 1.45 7.55
C PHE A 5 8.82 0.77 8.57
N PRO A 6 8.33 0.33 9.75
CA PRO A 6 6.93 0.26 10.18
C PRO A 6 6.41 1.49 10.94
N TYR A 7 7.17 2.58 11.01
CA TYR A 7 6.90 3.75 11.85
C TYR A 7 5.97 4.80 11.21
N GLU A 8 5.75 4.73 9.90
CA GLU A 8 4.85 5.59 9.15
C GLU A 8 3.73 4.74 8.52
N VAL A 9 2.48 5.05 8.86
CA VAL A 9 1.31 4.27 8.45
C VAL A 9 0.34 5.16 7.69
N LEU A 10 -0.19 4.67 6.58
CA LEU A 10 -1.22 5.35 5.80
C LEU A 10 -2.57 5.28 6.52
N THR A 11 -3.13 6.45 6.84
CA THR A 11 -4.35 6.55 7.66
C THR A 11 -5.58 6.91 6.82
N HIS A 12 -5.44 7.84 5.89
CA HIS A 12 -6.53 8.24 5.01
C HIS A 12 -6.02 8.73 3.66
N ILE A 13 -6.89 8.68 2.66
CA ILE A 13 -6.64 9.18 1.31
C ILE A 13 -7.71 10.21 0.99
N SER A 14 -7.29 11.30 0.36
CA SER A 14 -8.20 12.29 -0.21
C SER A 14 -7.79 12.62 -1.64
N GLY A 15 -8.71 13.15 -2.43
CA GLY A 15 -8.41 13.50 -3.80
C GLY A 15 -9.62 14.09 -4.50
N TYR A 16 -9.50 14.18 -5.82
CA TYR A 16 -10.56 14.66 -6.69
C TYR A 16 -10.75 13.69 -7.86
N TYR A 17 -11.98 13.58 -8.32
CA TYR A 17 -12.32 12.86 -9.55
C TYR A 17 -13.28 13.66 -10.40
N GLY A 18 -13.25 13.45 -11.71
CA GLY A 18 -14.09 14.21 -12.64
C GLY A 18 -13.74 13.91 -14.10
N PRO A 19 -14.55 14.45 -15.04
CA PRO A 19 -14.35 14.23 -16.47
C PRO A 19 -13.10 14.96 -16.97
N LEU A 20 -12.42 14.37 -17.96
CA LEU A 20 -11.24 14.98 -18.61
C LEU A 20 -11.60 16.02 -19.68
N MET A 21 -12.82 15.95 -20.20
CA MET A 21 -13.33 16.82 -21.26
C MET A 21 -14.85 16.96 -21.11
N TYR A 22 -15.44 17.91 -21.83
CA TYR A 22 -16.90 18.08 -21.84
C TYR A 22 -17.60 16.78 -22.27
N MET A 23 -18.50 16.27 -21.42
CA MET A 23 -19.20 14.99 -21.61
C MET A 23 -18.30 13.74 -21.71
N GLY A 24 -17.08 13.79 -21.14
CA GLY A 24 -16.18 12.65 -21.05
C GLY A 24 -16.40 11.77 -19.81
N PRO A 25 -15.84 10.55 -19.77
CA PRO A 25 -15.87 9.70 -18.59
C PRO A 25 -15.09 10.33 -17.43
N ALA A 26 -15.55 10.12 -16.20
CA ALA A 26 -14.85 10.58 -15.01
C ALA A 26 -13.67 9.66 -14.68
N VAL A 27 -12.56 10.25 -14.23
CA VAL A 27 -11.38 9.52 -13.77
C VAL A 27 -10.81 10.18 -12.51
N ILE A 28 -9.88 9.50 -11.84
CA ILE A 28 -9.14 10.09 -10.73
C ILE A 28 -8.25 11.23 -11.24
N ARG A 29 -8.53 12.44 -10.76
CA ARG A 29 -7.86 13.68 -11.13
C ARG A 29 -6.68 13.98 -10.23
N SER A 30 -6.84 13.71 -8.94
CA SER A 30 -5.74 13.79 -7.99
C SER A 30 -5.85 12.80 -6.84
N LEU A 31 -4.70 12.47 -6.26
CA LEU A 31 -4.57 11.68 -5.04
C LEU A 31 -3.64 12.36 -4.06
N THR A 32 -4.01 12.29 -2.79
CA THR A 32 -3.20 12.71 -1.67
C THR A 32 -3.23 11.61 -0.61
N PHE A 33 -2.05 11.22 -0.15
CA PHE A 33 -1.87 10.20 0.87
C PHE A 33 -1.53 10.86 2.20
N HIS A 34 -2.33 10.60 3.24
CA HIS A 34 -2.08 11.12 4.58
C HIS A 34 -1.62 9.99 5.49
N THR A 35 -0.50 10.19 6.14
CA THR A 35 0.09 9.22 7.06
C THR A 35 0.10 9.76 8.49
N THR A 36 0.49 8.91 9.44
CA THR A 36 0.75 9.32 10.84
C THR A 36 1.85 10.38 10.98
N LYS A 37 2.75 10.52 9.99
CA LYS A 37 3.87 11.48 10.05
C LYS A 37 3.65 12.72 9.21
N ARG A 38 3.17 12.55 7.97
CA ARG A 38 3.06 13.62 6.98
C ARG A 38 2.05 13.32 5.88
N LYS A 39 1.81 14.33 5.04
CA LYS A 39 0.99 14.27 3.83
C LYS A 39 1.89 14.19 2.59
N TYR A 40 1.49 13.39 1.60
CA TYR A 40 2.14 13.30 0.28
C TYR A 40 1.14 13.68 -0.81
N GLY A 41 1.55 14.62 -1.68
CA GLY A 41 0.72 15.16 -2.74
C GLY A 41 0.26 16.60 -2.45
N PRO A 42 -0.75 17.10 -3.18
CA PRO A 42 -1.56 16.37 -4.15
C PRO A 42 -0.75 15.96 -5.38
N PHE A 43 -1.00 14.74 -5.87
CA PHE A 43 -0.51 14.27 -7.15
C PHE A 43 -1.65 14.43 -8.16
N GLY A 44 -1.42 15.18 -9.24
CA GLY A 44 -2.46 15.49 -10.23
C GLY A 44 -3.12 16.84 -9.97
N GLU A 45 -4.32 17.04 -10.51
CA GLU A 45 -5.04 18.31 -10.43
C GLU A 45 -6.28 18.19 -9.54
N GLU A 46 -6.46 19.14 -8.62
CA GLU A 46 -7.60 19.18 -7.69
C GLU A 46 -8.85 19.77 -8.36
N GLN A 47 -9.32 19.11 -9.43
CA GLN A 47 -10.50 19.48 -10.20
C GLN A 47 -11.59 18.42 -10.14
N GLY A 48 -12.85 18.85 -10.04
CA GLY A 48 -14.03 18.00 -10.01
C GLY A 48 -14.55 17.77 -8.59
N THR A 49 -15.04 16.56 -8.32
CA THR A 49 -15.64 16.20 -7.04
C THR A 49 -14.58 15.74 -6.04
N TYR A 50 -14.52 16.42 -4.90
CA TYR A 50 -13.65 16.03 -3.79
C TYR A 50 -14.12 14.73 -3.15
N PHE A 51 -13.18 13.87 -2.79
CA PHE A 51 -13.41 12.69 -1.97
C PHE A 51 -12.38 12.55 -0.86
N THR A 52 -12.77 11.88 0.22
CA THR A 52 -11.88 11.50 1.31
C THR A 52 -12.40 10.27 2.02
N THR A 53 -11.50 9.43 2.49
CA THR A 53 -11.80 8.33 3.40
C THR A 53 -12.09 8.93 4.78
N LYS A 54 -13.37 9.18 5.13
CA LYS A 54 -13.83 9.85 6.38
C LYS A 54 -13.62 9.02 7.68
N ALA A 55 -12.55 8.25 7.77
CA ALA A 55 -12.31 7.32 8.88
C ALA A 55 -11.86 8.05 10.16
N LYS A 56 -12.56 7.79 11.28
CA LYS A 56 -12.28 8.43 12.57
C LYS A 56 -11.04 7.88 13.29
N GLU A 57 -10.51 6.72 12.93
CA GLU A 57 -9.21 6.19 13.36
C GLU A 57 -9.02 4.80 12.73
N GLY A 58 -7.93 4.57 12.00
CA GLY A 58 -7.68 3.29 11.34
C GLY A 58 -6.49 3.33 10.38
N LYS A 59 -6.10 2.15 9.89
CA LYS A 59 -5.03 2.01 8.91
C LYS A 59 -5.57 1.50 7.58
N ILE A 60 -5.05 2.05 6.48
CA ILE A 60 -5.33 1.54 5.14
C ILE A 60 -4.42 0.33 4.89
N VAL A 61 -5.04 -0.78 4.52
CA VAL A 61 -4.39 -2.11 4.40
C VAL A 61 -4.50 -2.73 3.02
N GLY A 62 -5.26 -2.10 2.13
CA GLY A 62 -5.55 -2.64 0.81
C GLY A 62 -6.15 -1.57 -0.07
N ILE A 63 -6.11 -1.79 -1.37
CA ILE A 63 -6.64 -0.85 -2.37
C ILE A 63 -7.40 -1.66 -3.41
N HIS A 64 -8.52 -1.11 -3.84
CA HIS A 64 -9.33 -1.64 -4.94
C HIS A 64 -9.76 -0.48 -5.84
N GLY A 65 -10.29 -0.78 -7.02
CA GLY A 65 -10.70 0.28 -7.93
C GLY A 65 -11.10 -0.21 -9.30
N ARG A 66 -11.03 0.71 -10.27
CA ARG A 66 -11.24 0.44 -11.69
C ARG A 66 -10.10 1.03 -12.50
N LYS A 67 -9.65 0.33 -13.53
CA LYS A 67 -8.51 0.72 -14.35
C LYS A 67 -8.77 0.61 -15.85
N GLY A 68 -8.26 1.59 -16.58
CA GLY A 68 -8.32 1.71 -18.03
C GLY A 68 -7.06 2.39 -18.55
N LEU A 69 -7.22 3.35 -19.46
CA LEU A 69 -6.11 4.23 -19.89
C LEU A 69 -5.58 5.10 -18.73
N PHE A 70 -6.49 5.45 -17.83
CA PHE A 70 -6.22 6.14 -16.58
C PHE A 70 -6.67 5.28 -15.41
N LEU A 71 -6.47 5.79 -14.20
CA LEU A 71 -7.11 5.26 -13.01
C LEU A 71 -8.54 5.80 -12.96
N ASP A 72 -9.51 4.98 -13.40
CA ASP A 72 -10.93 5.39 -13.49
C ASP A 72 -11.55 5.61 -12.12
N ALA A 73 -11.33 4.67 -11.19
CA ALA A 73 -11.86 4.74 -9.85
C ALA A 73 -10.92 4.14 -8.80
N PHE A 74 -11.04 4.61 -7.57
CA PHE A 74 -10.13 4.28 -6.47
C PHE A 74 -10.89 4.12 -5.16
N GLY A 75 -10.64 3.04 -4.45
CA GLY A 75 -11.21 2.72 -3.14
C GLY A 75 -10.16 2.03 -2.26
N VAL A 76 -10.47 1.88 -0.97
CA VAL A 76 -9.51 1.35 0.01
C VAL A 76 -10.15 0.32 0.91
N HIS A 77 -9.32 -0.58 1.43
CA HIS A 77 -9.66 -1.41 2.58
C HIS A 77 -9.10 -0.76 3.85
N LEU A 78 -9.97 -0.58 4.84
CA LEU A 78 -9.66 0.03 6.12
C LEU A 78 -9.78 -1.02 7.22
N VAL A 79 -8.83 -1.03 8.14
CA VAL A 79 -8.97 -1.72 9.43
C VAL A 79 -9.10 -0.65 10.50
N GLU A 80 -10.24 -0.68 11.19
CA GLU A 80 -10.53 0.20 12.32
C GLU A 80 -9.68 -0.18 13.53
N GLY A 81 -9.22 0.83 14.27
CA GLY A 81 -8.41 0.65 15.46
C GLY A 81 -7.39 1.77 15.64
N LYS A 82 -6.98 1.99 16.89
CA LYS A 82 -5.99 3.01 17.25
C LYS A 82 -4.67 2.71 16.54
N VAL A 83 -4.27 3.56 15.60
CA VAL A 83 -3.01 3.37 14.85
C VAL A 83 -1.84 3.73 15.77
N VAL A 84 -1.29 2.74 16.45
CA VAL A 84 -0.03 2.88 17.20
C VAL A 84 1.10 2.46 16.27
N ALA A 85 1.71 3.43 15.59
CA ALA A 85 2.99 3.20 14.95
C ALA A 85 4.04 2.90 16.04
N PRO A 86 4.97 1.96 15.85
CA PRO A 86 6.06 1.76 16.79
C PRO A 86 6.82 3.10 16.95
N VAL A 87 7.18 3.47 18.18
CA VAL A 87 7.96 4.70 18.38
C VAL A 87 9.41 4.39 17.99
N ALA A 88 9.92 5.06 16.97
CA ALA A 88 11.35 5.00 16.65
C ALA A 88 12.13 5.60 17.83
N MET A 89 12.90 4.77 18.54
CA MET A 89 13.78 5.27 19.60
C MET A 89 14.85 6.16 18.97
N PRO A 90 15.16 7.35 19.52
CA PRO A 90 16.31 8.12 19.07
C PRO A 90 17.60 7.30 19.35
N PRO A 91 18.62 7.38 18.48
CA PRO A 91 19.89 6.73 18.74
C PRO A 91 20.47 7.28 20.05
N LYS A 92 20.76 6.42 21.03
CA LYS A 92 21.63 6.81 22.14
C LYS A 92 23.02 7.04 21.55
N GLU A 93 23.53 8.26 21.61
CA GLU A 93 24.94 8.54 21.36
C GLU A 93 25.77 7.76 22.38
N ILE A 94 26.56 6.79 21.91
CA ILE A 94 27.53 6.05 22.71
C ILE A 94 28.87 6.73 22.49
N ILE A 95 29.36 7.42 23.51
CA ILE A 95 30.70 7.99 23.58
C ILE A 95 31.70 6.82 23.59
N PRO A 96 32.74 6.77 22.71
CA PRO A 96 33.74 5.71 22.74
C PRO A 96 34.73 5.96 23.88
N GLY A 97 34.76 5.05 24.86
CA GLY A 97 35.85 4.92 25.82
C GLY A 97 36.58 3.61 25.57
N GLU A 98 37.83 3.70 25.13
CA GLU A 98 38.72 2.57 24.85
C GLU A 98 39.17 1.85 26.12
N THR A 99 39.30 0.51 26.06
CA THR A 99 40.48 -0.25 26.54
C THR A 99 40.38 -1.71 26.08
N ASN A 100 41.54 -2.34 25.92
CA ASN A 100 41.86 -3.36 24.92
C ASN A 100 42.23 -4.73 25.54
N ILE A 101 42.24 -5.79 24.71
CA ILE A 101 42.92 -7.13 24.84
C ILE A 101 42.21 -8.19 25.73
N GLY A 102 41.97 -9.46 25.33
CA GLY A 102 42.27 -10.20 24.10
C GLY A 102 41.83 -11.70 24.15
N GLU A 103 41.85 -12.32 22.97
CA GLU A 103 42.01 -13.74 22.56
C GLU A 103 41.15 -14.95 23.06
N ILE A 104 40.50 -15.56 22.04
CA ILE A 104 40.45 -16.99 21.60
C ILE A 104 39.61 -18.06 22.35
N GLY A 105 38.79 -18.74 21.51
CA GLY A 105 38.23 -20.08 21.69
C GLY A 105 36.71 -20.04 21.89
N SER A 106 35.84 -20.75 21.18
CA SER A 106 35.95 -21.98 20.39
C SER A 106 34.63 -22.17 19.62
N ALA A 107 34.70 -22.66 18.37
CA ALA A 107 33.53 -23.06 17.58
C ALA A 107 33.20 -24.56 17.77
N GLN A 108 31.92 -24.90 17.99
CA GLN A 108 31.33 -26.26 18.01
C GLN A 108 29.80 -26.10 17.80
N TRP A 109 29.25 -26.20 16.58
CA TRP A 109 28.66 -27.38 15.85
C TRP A 109 27.39 -28.01 16.51
N PRO A 110 26.52 -28.73 15.76
CA PRO A 110 25.71 -28.37 14.59
C PRO A 110 24.22 -28.81 14.78
N ASN A 111 23.35 -28.63 13.78
CA ASN A 111 22.30 -29.61 13.42
C ASN A 111 21.80 -29.40 11.98
N LYS A 112 21.84 -30.49 11.20
CA LYS A 112 21.42 -30.64 9.80
C LYS A 112 20.37 -31.76 9.74
N LEU A 113 19.53 -31.71 8.69
CA LEU A 113 18.66 -32.76 8.09
C LEU A 113 17.20 -32.65 8.57
N VAL A 114 16.16 -32.72 7.72
CA VAL A 114 15.96 -33.58 6.54
C VAL A 114 14.99 -32.89 5.54
N LEU A 115 15.32 -32.99 4.24
CA LEU A 115 14.39 -32.84 3.12
C LEU A 115 13.73 -34.20 2.87
N THR A 116 12.40 -34.27 2.89
CA THR A 116 11.63 -35.30 2.18
C THR A 116 10.29 -34.72 1.67
N LYS A 117 9.97 -35.07 0.43
CA LYS A 117 8.67 -34.94 -0.30
C LYS A 117 8.65 -36.14 -1.28
N PRO A 118 7.51 -36.56 -1.88
CA PRO A 118 6.11 -36.10 -1.76
C PRO A 118 5.04 -37.23 -1.78
N SER A 119 3.75 -36.84 -1.87
CA SER A 119 2.54 -37.60 -2.31
C SER A 119 1.78 -38.37 -1.20
N ALA A 120 0.43 -38.43 -1.08
CA ALA A 120 -0.71 -38.05 -1.91
C ALA A 120 -1.96 -37.77 -1.04
N ALA A 121 -2.85 -36.91 -1.56
CA ALA A 121 -4.30 -36.81 -1.38
C ALA A 121 -4.97 -37.13 -0.02
N GLU A 122 -5.53 -36.08 0.59
CA GLU A 122 -6.92 -36.17 1.07
C GLU A 122 -7.59 -34.80 0.83
N GLU A 123 -8.64 -34.82 0.01
CA GLU A 123 -9.52 -33.69 -0.23
C GLU A 123 -10.26 -33.35 1.07
N VAL A 124 -10.12 -32.12 1.54
CA VAL A 124 -11.06 -31.55 2.50
C VAL A 124 -11.53 -30.22 1.95
N SER A 125 -12.81 -30.21 1.58
CA SER A 125 -13.58 -29.06 1.17
C SER A 125 -13.70 -28.08 2.33
N TYR A 126 -12.71 -27.21 2.51
CA TYR A 126 -12.85 -26.08 3.42
C TYR A 126 -13.78 -25.08 2.77
N GLY A 127 -15.04 -25.13 3.22
CA GLY A 127 -16.11 -24.23 2.82
C GLY A 127 -15.61 -22.79 2.82
N MET A 128 -15.80 -22.14 1.69
CA MET A 128 -15.52 -20.73 1.50
C MET A 128 -16.50 -19.90 2.33
N ILE A 129 -16.26 -19.82 3.64
CA ILE A 129 -16.60 -18.61 4.38
C ILE A 129 -15.59 -17.55 3.91
N LYS A 130 -15.94 -16.90 2.79
CA LYS A 130 -15.31 -15.66 2.40
C LYS A 130 -15.71 -14.67 3.50
N GLU A 131 -14.93 -14.57 4.57
CA GLU A 131 -14.98 -13.41 5.44
C GLU A 131 -14.97 -12.20 4.51
N PRO A 132 -15.99 -11.32 4.54
CA PRO A 132 -16.00 -10.17 3.67
C PRO A 132 -14.77 -9.36 4.03
N ALA A 133 -13.82 -9.29 3.10
CA ALA A 133 -12.66 -8.43 3.23
C ALA A 133 -13.15 -7.06 3.74
N PRO A 134 -12.58 -6.48 4.81
CA PRO A 134 -13.02 -5.22 5.38
C PRO A 134 -13.34 -4.21 4.28
N CYS A 135 -14.63 -4.00 4.01
CA CYS A 135 -15.06 -3.15 2.91
C CYS A 135 -14.91 -1.71 3.37
N GLY A 136 -13.81 -1.08 2.96
CA GLY A 136 -13.58 0.33 3.24
C GLY A 136 -14.31 1.22 2.22
N PRO A 137 -14.20 2.54 2.37
CA PRO A 137 -14.94 3.49 1.55
C PRO A 137 -14.46 3.53 0.09
N GLY A 138 -15.39 3.88 -0.82
CA GLY A 138 -15.18 3.94 -2.27
C GLY A 138 -15.84 2.78 -3.03
N PRO A 139 -15.46 2.54 -4.30
CA PRO A 139 -14.51 3.34 -5.07
C PRO A 139 -15.12 4.67 -5.52
N TRP A 140 -14.34 5.75 -5.43
CA TRP A 140 -14.68 7.05 -6.01
C TRP A 140 -14.11 7.15 -7.42
N GLY A 141 -14.80 7.82 -8.34
CA GLY A 141 -14.36 7.94 -9.72
C GLY A 141 -15.45 7.59 -10.73
N GLY A 142 -15.04 7.23 -11.93
CA GLY A 142 -15.94 6.82 -13.01
C GLY A 142 -16.30 5.33 -12.96
N ASP A 143 -17.27 4.97 -13.80
CA ASP A 143 -17.73 3.60 -14.05
C ASP A 143 -16.96 2.90 -15.18
N GLY A 144 -16.01 3.60 -15.81
CA GLY A 144 -15.13 3.08 -16.85
C GLY A 144 -14.15 2.01 -16.36
N GLY A 145 -13.38 1.44 -17.30
CA GLY A 145 -12.31 0.49 -17.01
C GLY A 145 -12.77 -0.86 -16.43
N ARG A 146 -11.79 -1.72 -16.14
CA ARG A 146 -11.98 -3.03 -15.49
C ARG A 146 -11.80 -2.89 -13.98
N SER A 147 -12.68 -3.50 -13.20
CA SER A 147 -12.54 -3.57 -11.74
C SER A 147 -11.32 -4.40 -11.35
N TRP A 148 -10.69 -4.03 -10.24
CA TRP A 148 -9.59 -4.75 -9.62
C TRP A 148 -9.63 -4.57 -8.09
N ASP A 149 -9.04 -5.52 -7.39
CA ASP A 149 -8.94 -5.54 -5.93
C ASP A 149 -7.64 -6.28 -5.57
N ASP A 150 -6.72 -5.61 -4.87
CA ASP A 150 -5.48 -6.23 -4.41
C ASP A 150 -5.68 -7.12 -3.17
N GLY A 151 -6.82 -6.98 -2.49
CA GLY A 151 -7.14 -7.60 -1.21
C GLY A 151 -6.57 -6.84 -0.02
N VAL A 152 -6.51 -7.53 1.12
CA VAL A 152 -6.09 -6.96 2.41
C VAL A 152 -4.72 -7.50 2.83
N PHE A 153 -3.88 -6.61 3.33
CA PHE A 153 -2.51 -6.88 3.74
C PHE A 153 -2.24 -6.37 5.16
N SER A 154 -1.05 -6.65 5.70
CA SER A 154 -0.69 -6.17 7.03
C SER A 154 -0.48 -4.65 7.05
N ALA A 155 0.14 -4.11 6.00
CA ALA A 155 0.40 -2.69 5.81
C ALA A 155 0.78 -2.36 4.35
N ILE A 156 0.76 -1.07 4.02
CA ILE A 156 1.37 -0.52 2.79
C ILE A 156 2.75 0.02 3.14
N LYS A 157 3.76 -0.34 2.34
CA LYS A 157 5.16 0.11 2.51
C LYS A 157 5.53 1.21 1.52
N GLN A 158 5.09 1.05 0.28
CA GLN A 158 5.48 1.94 -0.81
C GLN A 158 4.33 2.08 -1.80
N ILE A 159 4.14 3.30 -2.33
CA ILE A 159 3.20 3.59 -3.40
C ILE A 159 3.97 4.16 -4.57
N TYR A 160 3.85 3.54 -5.72
CA TYR A 160 4.34 4.03 -7.00
C TYR A 160 3.16 4.54 -7.81
N LEU A 161 3.20 5.79 -8.25
CA LEU A 161 2.15 6.39 -9.07
C LEU A 161 2.73 7.15 -10.25
N THR A 162 1.98 7.15 -11.35
CA THR A 162 2.29 7.90 -12.57
C THR A 162 1.13 8.81 -12.91
N LYS A 163 1.45 9.98 -13.45
CA LYS A 163 0.45 10.97 -13.87
C LYS A 163 0.81 11.59 -15.21
N ALA A 164 -0.22 12.03 -15.92
CA ALA A 164 -0.15 12.98 -17.02
C ALA A 164 -0.72 14.34 -16.56
N SER A 165 -0.65 15.36 -17.42
CA SER A 165 -1.42 16.61 -17.23
C SER A 165 -2.91 16.30 -17.01
N GLU A 166 -3.41 15.35 -17.79
CA GLU A 166 -4.80 14.91 -17.77
C GLU A 166 -5.13 13.92 -16.65
N GLY A 167 -4.29 13.65 -15.65
CA GLY A 167 -4.70 12.91 -14.44
C GLY A 167 -3.83 11.72 -14.07
N ILE A 168 -4.33 10.89 -13.15
CA ILE A 168 -3.59 9.73 -12.64
C ILE A 168 -3.66 8.60 -13.66
N CYS A 169 -2.51 8.19 -14.19
CA CYS A 169 -2.43 7.17 -15.22
C CYS A 169 -2.41 5.76 -14.62
N SER A 170 -1.58 5.55 -13.61
CA SER A 170 -1.51 4.25 -12.94
C SER A 170 -0.94 4.33 -11.53
N ILE A 171 -1.21 3.28 -10.76
CA ILE A 171 -0.71 3.04 -9.42
C ILE A 171 -0.20 1.60 -9.28
N GLN A 172 0.82 1.40 -8.46
CA GLN A 172 1.35 0.11 -8.06
C GLN A 172 1.81 0.21 -6.60
N ILE A 173 1.60 -0.83 -5.81
CA ILE A 173 1.78 -0.76 -4.36
C ILE A 173 2.65 -1.92 -3.88
N GLU A 174 3.58 -1.62 -2.99
CA GLU A 174 4.29 -2.61 -2.22
C GLU A 174 3.61 -2.76 -0.86
N TYR A 175 3.15 -3.97 -0.59
CA TYR A 175 2.50 -4.34 0.65
C TYR A 175 3.43 -5.16 1.54
N ASP A 176 3.18 -5.11 2.85
CA ASP A 176 3.68 -6.10 3.80
C ASP A 176 2.68 -7.26 3.92
N ARG A 177 3.15 -8.48 3.65
CA ARG A 177 2.44 -9.74 3.93
C ARG A 177 3.29 -10.57 4.88
N ASN A 178 3.00 -10.50 6.17
CA ASN A 178 3.71 -11.25 7.21
C ASN A 178 5.24 -11.02 7.19
N ARG A 179 5.67 -9.74 7.19
CA ARG A 179 7.10 -9.33 7.10
C ARG A 179 7.77 -9.57 5.75
N GLN A 180 7.03 -9.98 4.73
CA GLN A 180 7.52 -10.10 3.35
C GLN A 180 6.94 -8.99 2.48
N SER A 181 7.78 -8.41 1.64
CA SER A 181 7.38 -7.45 0.61
C SER A 181 6.70 -8.16 -0.55
N VAL A 182 5.51 -7.70 -0.91
CA VAL A 182 4.78 -8.17 -2.10
C VAL A 182 4.31 -6.98 -2.91
N TRP A 183 4.68 -6.94 -4.18
CA TRP A 183 4.21 -5.94 -5.13
C TRP A 183 2.86 -6.35 -5.71
N SER A 184 1.92 -5.40 -5.80
CA SER A 184 0.77 -5.56 -6.68
C SER A 184 1.19 -5.46 -8.15
N ILE A 185 0.30 -5.93 -9.03
CA ILE A 185 0.40 -5.59 -10.44
C ILE A 185 0.18 -4.09 -10.64
N LYS A 186 0.63 -3.55 -11.77
CA LYS A 186 0.31 -2.16 -12.13
C LYS A 186 -1.18 -2.02 -12.46
N HIS A 187 -1.82 -1.02 -11.88
CA HIS A 187 -3.22 -0.68 -12.11
C HIS A 187 -3.34 0.66 -12.85
N GLY A 188 -3.75 0.61 -14.10
CA GLY A 188 -3.92 1.78 -14.98
C GLY A 188 -3.14 1.60 -16.28
N GLY A 189 -3.04 2.68 -17.04
CA GLY A 189 -2.41 2.68 -18.35
C GLY A 189 -0.87 2.78 -18.32
N ASN A 190 -0.28 2.75 -19.51
CA ASN A 190 1.14 3.00 -19.71
C ASN A 190 1.50 4.49 -19.88
N GLY A 191 0.50 5.39 -19.82
CA GLY A 191 0.72 6.84 -19.89
C GLY A 191 1.35 7.42 -18.62
N GLY A 192 1.91 8.62 -18.76
CA GLY A 192 2.44 9.45 -17.67
C GLY A 192 3.96 9.64 -17.74
N ASN A 193 4.40 10.91 -17.84
CA ASN A 193 5.82 11.27 -17.99
C ASN A 193 6.48 11.68 -16.67
N THR A 194 5.71 11.88 -15.60
CA THR A 194 6.22 12.30 -14.29
C THR A 194 6.14 11.15 -13.30
N MET A 195 7.31 10.68 -12.88
CA MET A 195 7.47 9.65 -11.86
C MET A 195 7.56 10.30 -10.47
N HIS A 196 6.80 9.80 -9.50
CA HIS A 196 6.93 10.19 -8.10
C HIS A 196 7.37 8.99 -7.26
N ARG A 197 8.69 8.87 -7.04
CA ARG A 197 9.29 7.86 -6.14
C ARG A 197 9.39 8.39 -4.71
#